data_AF-A0A2M9YG94-F1
#
_entry.id   AF-A0A2M9YG94-F1
#
_cell.length_a   1.000
_cell.length_b   1.000
_cell.length_c   1.000
_cell.angle_alpha   90.00
_cell.angle_beta   90.00
_cell.angle_gamma   90.00
#
_symmetry.space_group_name_H-M   'P 1'
#
loop_
_entity.id
_entity.type
_entity.pdbx_description
1 polymer ?
#
loop_
_entity_poly.entity_id
_entity_poly.type
_entity_poly.pdbx_seq_one_letter_code
_entity_poly.pdbx_strand_id
1 'polypeptide(L)'
;MIKKVIVIALSAALLTYCGANTAQKDATSVGDGGWSFEGWGGPPEQRNDGKTPRDTNPKDYYYMKFASRASAKAVAKKSLAMMQSTCREASRLQGASDVVKKMVGETVESASGVSDGEATASVIVGTSAGIVKGVGVYECKATGPGSDPKDISKDNWEECQCVIYAKFPGGRDALVAKAQEVGK
;
A
#
# COMPACT_ATOMS: atom_id res chain seq x y z
N MET A 1 54.21 -21.56 -44.64
CA MET A 1 52.78 -21.91 -44.71
C MET A 1 52.02 -21.10 -43.67
N ILE A 2 51.05 -20.29 -44.09
CA ILE A 2 50.17 -19.49 -43.24
C ILE A 2 49.08 -20.40 -42.65
N LYS A 3 48.80 -20.27 -41.35
CA LYS A 3 47.45 -20.30 -40.72
C LYS A 3 47.57 -20.10 -39.19
N LYS A 4 47.22 -18.89 -38.72
CA LYS A 4 46.14 -18.57 -37.78
C LYS A 4 46.13 -19.38 -36.47
N VAL A 5 46.15 -18.68 -35.32
CA VAL A 5 44.99 -18.52 -34.39
C VAL A 5 45.47 -18.04 -32.98
N ILE A 6 45.12 -16.78 -32.69
CA ILE A 6 44.51 -16.21 -31.47
C ILE A 6 45.22 -16.35 -30.11
N VAL A 7 45.73 -15.19 -29.66
CA VAL A 7 45.93 -14.79 -28.25
C VAL A 7 44.58 -14.50 -27.61
N ILE A 8 44.22 -15.15 -26.50
CA ILE A 8 43.35 -14.54 -25.46
C ILE A 8 43.82 -15.04 -24.09
N ALA A 9 44.25 -14.10 -23.26
CA ALA A 9 44.61 -14.27 -21.86
C ALA A 9 43.38 -14.66 -21.03
N LEU A 10 43.44 -15.78 -20.32
CA LEU A 10 42.47 -16.15 -19.28
C LEU A 10 42.99 -15.66 -17.94
N SER A 11 42.74 -14.37 -17.67
CA SER A 11 42.78 -13.82 -16.32
C SER A 11 41.68 -14.49 -15.51
N ALA A 12 42.05 -15.42 -14.63
CA ALA A 12 41.16 -15.99 -13.63
C ALA A 12 40.78 -14.90 -12.62
N ALA A 13 39.75 -14.13 -12.95
CA ALA A 13 39.18 -13.14 -12.07
C ALA A 13 38.44 -13.85 -10.91
N LEU A 14 38.94 -13.57 -9.70
CA LEU A 14 38.23 -13.72 -8.45
C LEU A 14 36.80 -13.15 -8.57
N LEU A 15 35.80 -14.01 -8.48
CA LEU A 15 34.43 -13.60 -8.14
C LEU A 15 34.12 -14.06 -6.72
N THR A 16 34.83 -13.48 -5.75
CA THR A 16 34.24 -13.15 -4.47
C THR A 16 33.52 -11.82 -4.62
N TYR A 17 32.23 -11.83 -4.96
CA TYR A 17 31.36 -10.72 -4.60
C TYR A 17 29.88 -11.12 -4.50
N CYS A 18 29.43 -11.07 -3.25
CA CYS A 18 28.14 -10.62 -2.74
C CYS A 18 26.83 -11.23 -3.23
N GLY A 19 26.05 -11.57 -2.21
CA GLY A 19 24.61 -11.56 -2.28
C GLY A 19 24.06 -12.94 -2.03
N ALA A 20 23.88 -13.26 -0.75
CA ALA A 20 22.79 -14.14 -0.38
C ALA A 20 21.53 -13.63 -1.11
N ASN A 21 21.13 -14.30 -2.19
CA ASN A 21 19.75 -14.27 -2.65
C ASN A 21 18.93 -15.10 -1.64
N THR A 22 18.92 -14.68 -0.38
CA THR A 22 17.61 -14.52 0.26
C THR A 22 16.88 -13.59 -0.68
N ALA A 23 16.14 -14.18 -1.64
CA ALA A 23 14.97 -13.56 -2.23
C ALA A 23 14.32 -12.85 -1.06
N GLN A 24 14.46 -11.53 -1.04
CA GLN A 24 13.97 -10.65 0.00
C GLN A 24 12.56 -11.14 0.21
N LYS A 25 12.31 -11.89 1.31
CA LYS A 25 11.02 -12.54 1.60
C LYS A 25 9.99 -11.54 1.15
N ASP A 26 9.33 -11.82 0.02
CA ASP A 26 8.66 -10.76 -0.72
C ASP A 26 7.77 -10.08 0.30
N ALA A 27 8.01 -8.79 0.51
CA ALA A 27 7.35 -7.99 1.55
C ALA A 27 5.83 -7.86 1.31
N THR A 28 5.28 -8.74 0.46
CA THR A 28 3.93 -8.91 -0.05
C THR A 28 3.36 -10.30 0.26
N SER A 29 4.13 -11.28 0.78
CA SER A 29 3.61 -12.58 1.22
C SER A 29 3.14 -12.53 2.68
N VAL A 30 2.00 -11.90 2.92
CA VAL A 30 1.26 -12.18 4.15
C VAL A 30 0.60 -13.56 4.03
N GLY A 31 0.84 -14.42 5.02
CA GLY A 31 0.12 -15.69 5.19
C GLY A 31 -1.39 -15.48 5.35
N ASP A 32 -2.13 -16.56 5.55
CA ASP A 32 -3.61 -16.66 5.45
C ASP A 32 -4.45 -15.58 6.19
N GLY A 33 -3.85 -14.75 7.08
CA GLY A 33 -4.55 -13.71 7.84
C GLY A 33 -4.34 -12.24 7.43
N GLY A 34 -3.34 -11.89 6.61
CA GLY A 34 -2.89 -10.49 6.50
C GLY A 34 -3.67 -9.58 5.55
N TRP A 35 -4.48 -10.12 4.65
CA TRP A 35 -5.14 -9.34 3.59
C TRP A 35 -6.48 -8.68 4.00
N SER A 36 -6.77 -8.63 5.30
CA SER A 36 -8.14 -8.38 5.80
C SER A 36 -8.35 -7.03 6.49
N PHE A 37 -7.29 -6.27 6.78
CA PHE A 37 -7.44 -5.13 7.68
C PHE A 37 -7.87 -3.83 6.97
N GLU A 38 -9.11 -3.41 7.24
CA GLU A 38 -9.59 -2.04 7.06
C GLU A 38 -9.94 -1.44 8.43
N GLY A 39 -9.85 -0.12 8.55
CA GLY A 39 -10.19 0.61 9.76
C GLY A 39 -8.99 1.14 10.54
N TRP A 40 -9.23 1.55 11.79
CA TRP A 40 -8.25 2.20 12.65
C TRP A 40 -7.22 1.24 13.25
N GLY A 41 -5.94 1.50 12.99
CA GLY A 41 -4.79 0.67 13.35
C GLY A 41 -3.59 1.49 13.82
N GLY A 42 -2.57 0.76 14.27
CA GLY A 42 -1.27 1.30 14.64
C GLY A 42 -0.42 1.70 13.44
N PRO A 43 0.85 2.07 13.66
CA PRO A 43 1.79 2.42 12.60
C PRO A 43 1.96 1.32 11.53
N PRO A 44 2.24 1.69 10.26
CA PRO A 44 2.34 0.77 9.11
C PRO A 44 3.67 0.03 9.05
N GLU A 45 4.28 -0.26 10.21
CA GLU A 45 5.57 -0.93 10.29
C GLU A 45 5.45 -2.37 9.81
N GLN A 46 6.38 -2.83 8.98
CA GLN A 46 6.54 -4.25 8.71
C GLN A 46 7.20 -4.92 9.91
N ARG A 47 6.55 -5.96 10.43
CA ARG A 47 6.97 -6.64 11.65
C ARG A 47 7.11 -8.14 11.41
N ASN A 48 8.10 -8.74 12.06
CA ASN A 48 8.36 -10.18 11.99
C ASN A 48 7.67 -10.96 13.12
N ASP A 49 6.90 -10.29 13.98
CA ASP A 49 6.22 -10.85 15.15
C ASP A 49 4.79 -11.34 14.84
N GLY A 50 4.39 -11.32 13.57
CA GLY A 50 3.06 -11.75 13.12
C GLY A 50 1.92 -10.78 13.48
N LYS A 51 2.23 -9.65 14.14
CA LYS A 51 1.24 -8.63 14.46
C LYS A 51 1.01 -7.71 13.27
N THR A 52 -0.23 -7.30 13.11
CA THR A 52 -0.64 -6.33 12.09
C THR A 52 -0.91 -4.97 12.72
N PRO A 53 -1.13 -3.90 11.92
CA PRO A 53 -1.64 -2.63 12.45
C PRO A 53 -2.91 -2.78 13.31
N ARG A 54 -3.72 -3.83 13.10
CA ARG A 54 -4.86 -4.15 13.95
C ARG A 54 -4.48 -4.43 15.41
N ASP A 55 -3.28 -4.93 15.65
CA ASP A 55 -2.85 -5.43 16.97
C ASP A 55 -1.96 -4.42 17.70
N THR A 56 -1.68 -3.27 17.09
CA THR A 56 -0.70 -2.29 17.57
C THR A 56 -1.33 -0.94 17.88
N ASN A 57 -0.74 -0.22 18.83
CA ASN A 57 -1.15 1.12 19.27
C ASN A 57 -0.01 2.12 19.04
N PRO A 58 -0.28 3.43 18.99
CA PRO A 58 -1.60 4.09 19.07
C PRO A 58 -2.42 3.93 17.78
N LYS A 59 -3.76 3.95 17.87
CA LYS A 59 -4.70 3.79 16.74
C LYS A 59 -4.87 5.06 15.89
N ASP A 60 -3.75 5.61 15.44
CA ASP A 60 -3.70 6.89 14.73
C ASP A 60 -3.81 6.77 13.20
N TYR A 61 -3.80 5.55 12.66
CA TYR A 61 -3.78 5.31 11.23
C TYR A 61 -5.08 4.65 10.80
N TYR A 62 -5.64 5.11 9.69
CA TYR A 62 -6.79 4.47 9.07
C TYR A 62 -6.35 3.75 7.80
N TYR A 63 -6.74 2.48 7.66
CA TYR A 63 -6.38 1.61 6.56
C TYR A 63 -7.61 1.32 5.69
N MET A 64 -7.44 1.32 4.37
CA MET A 64 -8.47 0.85 3.43
C MET A 64 -7.86 0.07 2.28
N LYS A 65 -8.69 -0.76 1.65
CA LYS A 65 -8.34 -1.44 0.41
C LYS A 65 -8.67 -0.56 -0.79
N PHE A 66 -7.77 -0.52 -1.75
CA PHE A 66 -7.93 0.21 -2.99
C PHE A 66 -7.49 -0.65 -4.17
N ALA A 67 -8.41 -0.90 -5.11
CA ALA A 67 -8.13 -1.61 -6.35
C ALA A 67 -7.66 -0.62 -7.42
N SER A 68 -6.67 -1.02 -8.21
CA SER A 68 -6.11 -0.19 -9.27
C SER A 68 -5.60 -1.04 -10.43
N ARG A 69 -5.16 -0.36 -11.48
CA ARG A 69 -4.64 -0.97 -12.70
C ARG A 69 -3.26 -0.44 -13.04
N ALA A 70 -2.40 -1.31 -13.54
CA ALA A 70 -1.15 -0.92 -14.16
C ALA A 70 -1.36 0.01 -15.36
N SER A 71 -0.34 0.81 -15.67
CA SER A 71 -0.39 1.69 -16.85
C SER A 71 -0.50 0.87 -18.14
N ALA A 72 -1.27 1.37 -19.12
CA ALA A 72 -1.41 0.72 -20.42
C ALA A 72 -0.05 0.47 -21.11
N LYS A 73 0.92 1.36 -20.92
CA LYS A 73 2.30 1.20 -21.41
C LYS A 73 3.01 0.01 -20.78
N ALA A 74 2.84 -0.21 -19.48
CA ALA A 74 3.45 -1.35 -18.79
C ALA A 74 2.83 -2.68 -19.25
N VAL A 75 1.51 -2.70 -19.41
CA VAL A 75 0.76 -3.86 -19.92
C VAL A 75 1.17 -4.19 -21.36
N ALA A 76 1.21 -3.19 -22.25
CA ALA A 76 1.62 -3.37 -23.64
C ALA A 76 3.06 -3.92 -23.77
N LYS A 77 3.94 -3.55 -22.84
CA LYS A 77 5.33 -4.03 -22.79
C LYS A 77 5.49 -5.39 -22.09
N LYS A 78 4.41 -5.97 -21.55
CA LYS A 78 4.42 -7.22 -20.77
C LYS A 78 5.50 -7.26 -19.69
N SER A 79 5.79 -6.10 -19.09
CA SER A 79 6.85 -5.98 -18.09
C SER A 79 6.27 -6.06 -16.70
N LEU A 80 6.50 -7.19 -16.03
CA LEU A 80 5.99 -7.44 -14.67
C LEU A 80 6.41 -6.33 -13.69
N ALA A 81 7.68 -5.98 -13.69
CA ALA A 81 8.22 -4.92 -12.82
C ALA A 81 7.56 -3.56 -13.08
N MET A 82 7.34 -3.19 -14.35
CA MET A 82 6.63 -1.94 -14.67
C MET A 82 5.15 -2.01 -14.31
N MET A 83 4.50 -3.15 -14.49
CA MET A 83 3.09 -3.32 -14.12
C MET A 83 2.91 -3.18 -12.61
N GLN A 84 3.72 -3.90 -11.83
CA GLN A 84 3.73 -3.80 -10.37
C GLN A 84 3.99 -2.36 -9.91
N SER A 85 5.04 -1.71 -10.40
CA SER A 85 5.36 -0.33 -10.00
C SER A 85 4.24 0.65 -10.33
N THR A 86 3.70 0.60 -11.57
CA THR A 86 2.68 1.55 -12.00
C THR A 86 1.32 1.30 -11.36
N CYS A 87 0.98 0.03 -11.07
CA CYS A 87 -0.25 -0.28 -10.35
C CYS A 87 -0.20 0.22 -8.90
N ARG A 88 0.92 -0.01 -8.19
CA ARG A 88 1.12 0.49 -6.82
C ARG A 88 1.08 2.01 -6.75
N GLU A 89 1.72 2.68 -7.69
CA GLU A 89 1.71 4.14 -7.74
C GLU A 89 0.31 4.68 -8.06
N ALA A 90 -0.43 4.04 -8.98
CA ALA A 90 -1.81 4.40 -9.26
C ALA A 90 -2.70 4.24 -8.01
N SER A 91 -2.55 3.14 -7.25
CA SER A 91 -3.26 2.96 -5.97
C SER A 91 -2.91 4.05 -4.95
N ARG A 92 -1.64 4.45 -4.86
CA ARG A 92 -1.20 5.52 -3.96
C ARG A 92 -1.84 6.86 -4.33
N LEU A 93 -1.78 7.23 -5.61
CA LEU A 93 -2.26 8.52 -6.10
C LEU A 93 -3.79 8.63 -6.04
N GLN A 94 -4.49 7.61 -6.52
CA GLN A 94 -5.96 7.60 -6.57
C GLN A 94 -6.54 7.35 -5.18
N GLY A 95 -5.96 6.41 -4.45
CA GLY A 95 -6.40 6.06 -3.11
C GLY A 95 -6.19 7.15 -2.06
N ALA A 96 -5.26 8.10 -2.29
CA ALA A 96 -4.96 9.16 -1.33
C ALA A 96 -6.18 9.99 -0.92
N SER A 97 -7.02 10.39 -1.88
CA SER A 97 -8.23 11.14 -1.57
C SER A 97 -9.32 10.25 -0.96
N ASP A 98 -9.41 9.01 -1.42
CA ASP A 98 -10.49 8.10 -1.01
C ASP A 98 -10.28 7.55 0.40
N VAL A 99 -9.04 7.33 0.84
CA VAL A 99 -8.75 6.95 2.23
C VAL A 99 -9.13 8.03 3.21
N VAL A 100 -8.95 9.30 2.84
CA VAL A 100 -9.36 10.42 3.68
C VAL A 100 -10.88 10.54 3.74
N LYS A 101 -11.54 10.46 2.58
CA LYS A 101 -13.01 10.51 2.53
C LYS A 101 -13.64 9.37 3.32
N LYS A 102 -13.14 8.13 3.16
CA LYS A 102 -13.65 6.95 3.88
C LYS A 102 -13.38 7.05 5.39
N MET A 103 -12.16 7.43 5.78
CA MET A 103 -11.80 7.66 7.19
C MET A 103 -12.73 8.67 7.87
N VAL A 104 -12.98 9.81 7.21
CA VAL A 104 -13.87 10.84 7.73
C VAL A 104 -15.33 10.39 7.71
N GLY A 105 -15.81 9.90 6.57
CA GLY A 105 -17.20 9.46 6.39
C GLY A 105 -17.62 8.41 7.42
N GLU A 106 -16.89 7.29 7.50
CA GLU A 106 -17.22 6.23 8.46
C GLU A 106 -17.13 6.70 9.91
N THR A 107 -16.16 7.57 10.22
CA THR A 107 -16.00 8.06 11.59
C THR A 107 -17.13 9.03 11.96
N VAL A 108 -17.50 9.94 11.07
CA VAL A 108 -18.57 10.91 11.27
C VAL A 108 -19.94 10.23 11.31
N GLU A 109 -20.23 9.30 10.40
CA GLU A 109 -21.46 8.49 10.41
C GLU A 109 -21.60 7.68 11.70
N SER A 110 -20.47 7.17 12.23
CA SER A 110 -20.48 6.43 13.50
C SER A 110 -20.53 7.31 14.75
N ALA A 111 -20.37 8.63 14.61
CA ALA A 111 -20.31 9.57 15.73
C ALA A 111 -21.72 10.00 16.14
N SER A 112 -22.07 9.79 17.41
CA SER A 112 -23.28 10.39 17.99
C SER A 112 -23.09 11.90 18.18
N GLY A 113 -24.15 12.68 17.88
CA GLY A 113 -24.17 14.13 18.07
C GLY A 113 -23.71 14.97 16.87
N VAL A 114 -23.50 14.37 15.70
CA VAL A 114 -23.34 15.12 14.44
C VAL A 114 -24.72 15.24 13.78
N SER A 115 -25.20 16.47 13.62
CA SER A 115 -26.56 16.76 13.11
C SER A 115 -26.70 16.51 11.61
N ASP A 116 -25.65 16.82 10.84
CA ASP A 116 -25.55 16.58 9.40
C ASP A 116 -24.18 15.94 9.07
N GLY A 117 -24.16 14.61 8.94
CA GLY A 117 -22.94 13.84 8.74
C GLY A 117 -22.23 14.12 7.42
N GLU A 118 -22.98 14.38 6.34
CA GLU A 118 -22.41 14.60 5.01
C GLU A 118 -21.79 15.99 4.90
N ALA A 119 -22.50 17.03 5.35
CA ALA A 119 -21.96 18.39 5.39
C ALA A 119 -20.74 18.47 6.31
N THR A 120 -20.81 17.85 7.50
CA THR A 120 -19.69 17.82 8.45
C THR A 120 -18.48 17.10 7.88
N ALA A 121 -18.68 15.95 7.23
CA ALA A 121 -17.61 15.22 6.57
C ALA A 121 -16.95 16.08 5.47
N SER A 122 -17.74 16.79 4.67
CA SER A 122 -17.20 17.67 3.61
C SER A 122 -16.33 18.81 4.16
N VAL A 123 -16.75 19.44 5.26
CA VAL A 123 -15.99 20.52 5.94
C VAL A 123 -14.73 19.95 6.58
N ILE A 124 -14.79 18.77 7.20
CA ILE A 124 -13.60 18.12 7.74
C ILE A 124 -12.63 17.78 6.62
N VAL A 125 -13.06 17.16 5.52
CA VAL A 125 -12.15 16.84 4.40
C VAL A 125 -11.50 18.12 3.85
N GLY A 126 -12.27 19.19 3.67
CA GLY A 126 -11.77 20.49 3.20
C GLY A 126 -10.77 21.16 4.15
N THR A 127 -10.99 21.05 5.47
CA THR A 127 -10.10 21.65 6.49
C THR A 127 -8.95 20.73 6.92
N SER A 128 -9.04 19.43 6.64
CA SER A 128 -8.06 18.43 7.11
C SER A 128 -6.95 18.15 6.11
N ALA A 129 -6.91 18.86 4.98
CA ALA A 129 -5.83 18.82 4.00
C ALA A 129 -4.42 19.06 4.61
N GLY A 130 -4.33 19.75 5.76
CA GLY A 130 -3.09 19.93 6.52
C GLY A 130 -2.91 19.03 7.76
N ILE A 131 -3.99 18.34 8.19
CA ILE A 131 -4.02 17.54 9.42
C ILE A 131 -3.79 16.07 9.12
N VAL A 132 -4.36 15.58 8.02
CA VAL A 132 -4.10 14.23 7.54
C VAL A 132 -2.68 14.18 6.99
N LYS A 133 -1.85 13.34 7.59
CA LYS A 133 -0.45 13.17 7.19
C LYS A 133 -0.21 11.74 6.72
N GLY A 134 0.83 11.58 5.90
CA GLY A 134 1.40 10.27 5.61
C GLY A 134 0.41 9.33 4.93
N VAL A 135 -0.17 9.75 3.80
CA VAL A 135 -0.80 8.78 2.90
C VAL A 135 0.28 7.86 2.35
N GLY A 136 0.12 6.56 2.54
CA GLY A 136 1.06 5.57 2.04
C GLY A 136 0.39 4.28 1.64
N VAL A 137 1.20 3.41 1.06
CA VAL A 137 0.82 2.03 0.72
C VAL A 137 1.48 1.14 1.75
N TYR A 138 0.68 0.36 2.49
CA TYR A 138 1.18 -0.63 3.44
C TYR A 138 1.60 -1.90 2.71
N GLU A 139 0.71 -2.46 1.91
CA GLU A 139 0.97 -3.67 1.12
C GLU A 139 0.14 -3.68 -0.17
N CYS A 140 0.55 -4.47 -1.17
CA CYS A 140 -0.22 -4.69 -2.39
C CYS A 140 -0.08 -6.14 -2.84
N LYS A 141 -1.11 -6.64 -3.55
CA LYS A 141 -1.06 -7.91 -4.28
C LYS A 141 -1.60 -7.77 -5.69
N ALA A 142 -1.09 -8.61 -6.58
CA ALA A 142 -1.65 -8.81 -7.91
C ALA A 142 -3.06 -9.40 -7.82
N THR A 143 -3.98 -8.86 -8.62
CA THR A 143 -5.36 -9.34 -8.73
C THR A 143 -5.78 -9.55 -10.19
N GLY A 144 -4.86 -9.35 -11.14
CA GLY A 144 -5.15 -9.53 -12.55
C GLY A 144 -5.50 -10.98 -12.90
N PRO A 145 -6.09 -11.21 -14.07
CA PRO A 145 -6.52 -12.55 -14.49
C PRO A 145 -5.39 -13.58 -14.40
N GLY A 146 -5.68 -14.73 -13.79
CA GLY A 146 -4.72 -15.81 -13.59
C GLY A 146 -3.84 -15.69 -12.33
N SER A 147 -3.93 -14.58 -11.59
CA SER A 147 -3.25 -14.44 -10.30
C SER A 147 -3.78 -15.46 -9.29
N ASP A 148 -2.89 -16.00 -8.47
CA ASP A 148 -3.21 -16.91 -7.37
C ASP A 148 -2.66 -16.33 -6.07
N PRO A 149 -3.51 -15.98 -5.09
CA PRO A 149 -3.08 -15.41 -3.82
C PRO A 149 -2.10 -16.29 -3.02
N LYS A 150 -2.02 -17.59 -3.35
CA LYS A 150 -1.15 -18.59 -2.70
C LYS A 150 0.11 -18.89 -3.51
N ASP A 151 0.23 -18.38 -4.72
CA ASP A 151 1.33 -18.67 -5.63
C ASP A 151 1.78 -17.41 -6.37
N ILE A 152 2.77 -16.74 -5.78
CA ILE A 152 3.36 -15.49 -6.31
C ILE A 152 3.95 -15.65 -7.72
N SER A 153 4.25 -16.88 -8.15
CA SER A 153 4.79 -17.12 -9.50
C SER A 153 3.72 -16.89 -10.59
N LYS A 154 2.44 -16.86 -10.20
CA LYS A 154 1.30 -16.57 -11.07
C LYS A 154 0.84 -15.11 -11.00
N ASP A 155 1.53 -14.27 -10.24
CA ASP A 155 1.12 -12.86 -10.05
C ASP A 155 0.98 -12.13 -11.38
N ASN A 156 -0.24 -11.70 -11.69
CA ASN A 156 -0.53 -10.80 -12.78
C ASN A 156 -0.85 -9.40 -12.27
N TRP A 157 0.15 -8.52 -12.38
CA TRP A 157 0.08 -7.14 -11.90
C TRP A 157 -0.63 -6.17 -12.86
N GLU A 158 -1.32 -6.67 -13.90
CA GLU A 158 -2.22 -5.82 -14.69
C GLU A 158 -3.25 -5.11 -13.81
N GLU A 159 -3.77 -5.81 -12.81
CA GLU A 159 -4.61 -5.27 -11.76
C GLU A 159 -3.96 -5.58 -10.41
N CYS A 160 -4.16 -4.71 -9.44
CA CYS A 160 -3.69 -4.93 -8.10
C CYS A 160 -4.69 -4.36 -7.10
N GLN A 161 -4.63 -4.90 -5.89
CA GLN A 161 -5.29 -4.31 -4.74
C GLN A 161 -4.24 -4.00 -3.68
N CYS A 162 -4.29 -2.77 -3.18
CA CYS A 162 -3.38 -2.25 -2.18
C CYS A 162 -4.13 -1.90 -0.90
N VAL A 163 -3.51 -2.14 0.25
CA VAL A 163 -3.91 -1.53 1.50
C VAL A 163 -3.19 -0.19 1.59
N ILE A 164 -3.95 0.88 1.53
CA ILE A 164 -3.46 2.24 1.71
C ILE A 164 -3.82 2.72 3.11
N TYR A 165 -3.03 3.64 3.63
CA TYR A 165 -3.27 4.21 4.95
C TYR A 165 -3.15 5.72 4.94
N ALA A 166 -3.78 6.36 5.91
CA ALA A 166 -3.58 7.76 6.24
C ALA A 166 -3.49 7.93 7.76
N LYS A 167 -2.68 8.87 8.23
CA LYS A 167 -2.57 9.19 9.66
C LYS A 167 -3.49 10.36 10.00
N PHE A 168 -4.27 10.20 11.05
CA PHE A 168 -4.93 11.30 11.75
C PHE A 168 -4.35 11.38 13.18
N PRO A 169 -3.66 12.47 13.56
CA PRO A 169 -3.11 12.59 14.91
C PRO A 169 -4.21 12.45 15.98
N GLY A 170 -4.02 11.53 16.93
CA GLY A 170 -5.02 11.22 17.96
C GLY A 170 -6.13 10.26 17.50
N GLY A 171 -6.04 9.75 16.28
CA GLY A 171 -6.86 8.65 15.79
C GLY A 171 -8.35 8.98 15.65
N ARG A 172 -9.17 7.93 15.81
CA ARG A 172 -10.63 8.01 15.70
C ARG A 172 -11.22 9.04 16.67
N ASP A 173 -10.81 9.01 17.93
CA ASP A 173 -11.43 9.84 18.97
C ASP A 173 -11.18 11.33 18.72
N ALA A 174 -9.97 11.71 18.29
CA ALA A 174 -9.67 13.08 17.91
C ALA A 174 -10.48 13.53 16.67
N LEU A 175 -10.72 12.62 15.72
CA LEU A 175 -11.56 12.90 14.56
C LEU A 175 -13.04 13.07 14.94
N VAL A 176 -13.55 12.24 15.85
CA VAL A 176 -14.92 12.37 16.41
C VAL A 176 -15.07 13.69 17.14
N ALA A 177 -14.13 14.05 18.01
CA ALA A 177 -14.16 15.32 18.74
C ALA A 177 -14.21 16.51 17.77
N LYS A 178 -13.36 16.49 16.74
CA LYS A 178 -13.37 17.52 15.68
C LYS A 178 -14.70 17.56 14.92
N ALA A 179 -15.32 16.41 14.65
CA ALA A 179 -16.64 16.36 14.01
C ALA A 179 -17.75 16.94 14.87
N GLN A 180 -17.72 16.69 16.17
CA GLN A 180 -18.68 17.27 17.12
C GLN A 180 -18.48 18.78 17.31
N GLU A 181 -17.27 19.30 17.11
CA GLU A 181 -17.02 20.75 17.12
C GLU A 181 -17.56 21.44 15.87
N VAL A 182 -17.45 20.79 14.70
CA VAL A 182 -17.88 21.35 13.40
C VAL A 182 -19.39 21.17 13.16
N GLY A 183 -19.99 20.08 13.65
CA GLY A 183 -21.40 19.73 13.42
C GLY A 183 -22.40 20.32 14.43
N LYS A 184 -21.95 21.23 15.30
CA LYS A 184 -22.78 22.06 16.18
C LYS A 184 -23.14 23.38 15.52
#